data_AF-A0A3C2DBI6-F1
#
_entry.id   AF-A0A3C2DBI6-F1
#
_cell.length_a   1.000
_cell.length_b   1.000
_cell.length_c   1.000
_cell.angle_alpha   90.00
_cell.angle_beta   90.00
_cell.angle_gamma   90.00
#
_symmetry.space_group_name_H-M   'P 1'
#
loop_
_entity.id
_entity.type
_entity.pdbx_description
1 polymer ?
#
loop_
_entity_poly.entity_id
_entity_poly.type
_entity_poly.pdbx_seq_one_letter_code
_entity_poly.pdbx_strand_id
1 'polypeptide(L)' 'DDDFAMDANALASLVDADVAEGHVPCLVVATVGTTSSGAIDPVSSICDVAGPVGAWVHVDSAW' A
#
# COMPACT_ATOMS: atom_id res chain seq x y z
N ASP A 1 -5.56 0.78 10.09
CA ASP A 1 -5.34 0.68 11.55
C ASP A 1 -6.32 1.61 12.26
N ASP A 2 -6.17 1.81 13.57
CA ASP A 2 -7.01 2.72 14.36
C ASP A 2 -6.85 4.21 13.96
N ASP A 3 -5.82 4.53 13.16
CA ASP A 3 -5.52 5.88 12.65
C ASP A 3 -6.03 6.11 11.21
N PHE A 4 -6.84 5.19 10.66
CA PHE A 4 -7.33 5.19 9.28
C PHE A 4 -6.24 5.07 8.20
N ALA A 5 -5.01 4.69 8.59
CA ALA A 5 -3.93 4.41 7.67
C ALA A 5 -4.00 2.96 7.14
N MET A 6 -3.38 2.74 5.99
CA MET A 6 -3.23 1.43 5.37
C MET A 6 -2.45 0.47 6.28
N ASP A 7 -2.98 -0.74 6.46
CA ASP A 7 -2.26 -1.82 7.14
C ASP A 7 -1.35 -2.56 6.15
N ALA A 8 -0.03 -2.42 6.33
CA ALA A 8 0.96 -3.06 5.49
C ALA A 8 0.93 -4.61 5.56
N ASN A 9 0.49 -5.20 6.68
CA ASN A 9 0.36 -6.66 6.78
C ASN A 9 -0.83 -7.18 5.98
N ALA A 10 -1.93 -6.42 5.99
CA ALA A 10 -3.08 -6.71 5.16
C ALA A 10 -2.72 -6.57 3.67
N LEU A 11 -1.97 -5.52 3.31
CA LEU A 11 -1.43 -5.35 1.96
C LEU A 11 -0.57 -6.55 1.54
N ALA A 12 0.36 -7.01 2.38
CA ALA A 12 1.20 -8.16 2.10
C ALA A 12 0.37 -9.42 1.83
N SER A 13 -0.66 -9.67 2.65
CA SER A 13 -1.55 -10.83 2.48
C SER A 13 -2.32 -10.80 1.15
N LEU A 14 -2.74 -9.61 0.70
CA LEU A 14 -3.42 -9.43 -0.58
C LEU A 14 -2.48 -9.61 -1.76
N VAL A 15 -1.26 -9.05 -1.68
CA VAL A 15 -0.22 -9.21 -2.70
C VAL A 15 0.16 -10.68 -2.88
N ASP A 16 0.33 -11.42 -1.79
CA ASP A 16 0.63 -12.84 -1.83
C ASP A 16 -0.50 -13.66 -2.48
N ALA A 17 -1.75 -13.30 -2.19
CA ALA A 17 -2.91 -13.94 -2.80
C ALA A 17 -2.97 -13.68 -4.32
N ASP A 18 -2.77 -12.42 -4.74
CA ASP A 18 -2.73 -12.06 -6.16
C ASP A 18 -1.62 -12.81 -6.91
N VAL A 19 -0.42 -12.89 -6.34
CA VAL A 19 0.69 -13.65 -6.92
C VAL A 19 0.35 -15.15 -7.00
N ALA A 20 -0.28 -15.72 -5.98
CA ALA A 20 -0.69 -17.13 -5.97
C ALA A 20 -1.78 -17.45 -7.01
N GLU A 21 -2.65 -16.48 -7.32
CA GLU A 21 -3.66 -16.58 -8.38
C GLU A 21 -3.09 -16.34 -9.79
N GLY A 22 -1.81 -15.98 -9.89
CA GLY A 22 -1.13 -15.69 -11.15
C GLY A 22 -1.38 -14.27 -11.67
N HIS A 23 -1.93 -13.38 -10.84
CA HIS A 23 -1.98 -11.95 -11.11
C HIS A 23 -0.60 -11.32 -10.97
N VAL A 24 -0.43 -10.15 -11.57
CA VAL A 24 0.80 -9.36 -11.49
C VAL A 24 0.46 -8.04 -10.80
N PRO A 25 0.77 -7.91 -9.49
CA PRO A 25 0.66 -6.63 -8.80
C PRO A 25 1.52 -5.58 -9.49
N CYS A 26 0.91 -4.48 -9.93
CA CYS A 26 1.58 -3.48 -10.77
C CYS A 26 1.70 -2.11 -10.11
N LEU A 27 0.82 -1.78 -9.16
CA LEU A 27 0.75 -0.47 -8.52
C LEU A 27 0.18 -0.59 -7.11
N VAL A 28 0.83 0.09 -6.17
CA VAL A 28 0.31 0.40 -4.84
C VAL A 28 0.27 1.92 -4.69
N VAL A 29 -0.84 2.45 -4.18
CA VAL A 29 -1.00 3.88 -3.90
C VAL A 29 -1.04 4.08 -2.39
N ALA A 30 -0.02 4.73 -1.84
CA ALA A 30 0.02 5.16 -0.45
C ALA A 30 -0.49 6.60 -0.36
N THR A 31 -1.32 6.90 0.63
CA THR A 31 -1.87 8.23 0.85
C THR A 31 -1.20 8.89 2.05
N VAL A 32 -0.64 10.08 1.85
CA VAL A 32 -0.10 10.93 2.91
C VAL A 32 -1.02 12.13 3.05
N GLY A 33 -1.95 12.05 4.00
CA GLY A 33 -3.01 13.05 4.18
C GLY A 33 -4.31 12.62 3.52
N THR A 34 -4.94 11.54 4.00
CA THR A 34 -6.25 11.12 3.50
C THR A 34 -7.28 12.25 3.64
N THR A 35 -8.15 12.42 2.64
CA THR A 35 -9.03 13.59 2.54
C THR A 35 -9.98 13.77 3.74
N SER A 36 -10.41 12.66 4.36
CA SER A 36 -11.41 12.70 5.44
C SER A 36 -10.82 12.82 6.85
N SER A 37 -9.65 12.25 7.10
CA SER A 37 -9.06 12.17 8.45
C SER A 37 -7.64 12.74 8.56
N GLY A 38 -6.98 13.06 7.44
CA GLY A 38 -5.57 13.47 7.42
C GLY A 38 -4.61 12.33 7.75
N ALA A 39 -5.06 11.07 7.64
CA ALA A 39 -4.24 9.90 7.96
C ALA A 39 -3.05 9.79 7.01
N ILE A 40 -1.97 9.19 7.53
CA ILE A 40 -0.72 9.01 6.81
C ILE A 40 -0.41 7.52 6.76
N ASP A 41 -0.37 6.97 5.55
CA ASP A 41 0.00 5.58 5.34
C ASP A 41 1.47 5.32 5.69
N PRO A 42 1.83 4.13 6.19
CA PRO A 42 3.20 3.76 6.49
C PRO A 42 3.99 3.45 5.21
N VAL A 43 4.38 4.50 4.46
CA VAL A 43 5.00 4.41 3.13
C VAL A 43 6.20 3.45 3.10
N SER A 44 7.07 3.46 4.12
CA SER A 44 8.23 2.56 4.17
C SER A 44 7.81 1.09 4.15
N SER A 45 6.86 0.72 5.01
CA SER A 45 6.35 -0.65 5.09
C SER A 45 5.62 -1.07 3.82
N ILE A 46 4.93 -0.14 3.15
CA ILE A 46 4.30 -0.38 1.85
C ILE A 46 5.36 -0.66 0.77
N CYS A 47 6.46 0.10 0.74
CA CYS A 47 7.56 -0.14 -0.17
C CYS A 47 8.21 -1.51 0.06
N ASP A 48 8.34 -1.94 1.32
CA ASP A 48 8.89 -3.26 1.67
C ASP A 48 8.01 -4.41 1.11
N VAL A 49 6.70 -4.20 0.99
CA VAL A 49 5.76 -5.17 0.39
C VAL A 49 5.75 -5.09 -1.14
N ALA A 50 5.77 -3.88 -1.71
CA ALA A 50 5.68 -3.68 -3.16
C ALA A 50 6.97 -4.04 -3.92
N GLY A 51 8.13 -3.81 -3.31
CA GLY A 51 9.44 -4.02 -3.92
C GLY A 51 9.69 -5.45 -4.42
N PRO A 52 9.47 -6.49 -3.61
CA PRO A 52 9.69 -7.89 -4.00
C PRO A 52 8.87 -8.35 -5.21
N VAL A 53 7.67 -7.78 -5.40
CA VAL A 53 6.78 -8.11 -6.54
C VAL A 53 6.94 -7.16 -7.73
N GLY A 54 7.81 -6.15 -7.61
CA GLY A 54 8.06 -5.17 -8.67
C GLY A 54 6.91 -4.18 -8.89
N ALA A 55 5.99 -4.04 -7.93
CA ALA A 55 4.89 -3.09 -8.02
C ALA A 55 5.41 -1.66 -7.84
N TRP A 56 4.89 -0.73 -8.66
CA TRP A 56 5.20 0.69 -8.50
C TRP A 56 4.52 1.23 -7.23
N VAL A 57 5.18 2.12 -6.50
CA VAL A 57 4.55 2.84 -5.38
C VAL A 57 4.32 4.30 -5.77
N HIS A 58 3.05 4.71 -5.83
CA HIS A 58 2.67 6.11 -5.96
C HIS A 58 2.30 6.66 -4.59
N VAL A 59 2.82 7.84 -4.23
CA VAL A 59 2.43 8.54 -3.01
C VAL A 59 1.48 9.68 -3.39
N ASP A 60 0.22 9.55 -3.01
CA ASP A 60 -0.76 10.63 -3.11
C ASP A 60 -0.60 11.56 -1.91
N SER A 61 -0.21 12.80 -2.19
CA SER A 61 0.04 13.86 -1.20
C SER A 61 -0.60 15.17 -1.68
N ALA A 62 -1.79 15.07 -2.27
CA ALA A 62 -2.50 16.22 -2.81
C ALA A 62 -3.11 17.15 -1.74
N TRP A 63 -3.22 16.68 -0.50
CA TRP A 63 -3.71 17.46 0.64
C TRP A 63 -2.61 18.37 1.20
#